data_AF-A0A7C5XHV2-F1
#
_entry.id   AF-A0A7C5XHV2-F1
#
_cell.length_a   1.000
_cell.length_b   1.000
_cell.length_c   1.000
_cell.angle_alpha   90.00
_cell.angle_beta   90.00
_cell.angle_gamma   90.00
#
_symmetry.space_group_name_H-M   'P 1'
#
loop_
_entity.id
_entity.type
_entity.pdbx_description
1 polymer ?
#
loop_
_entity_poly.entity_id
_entity_poly.type
_entity_poly.pdbx_seq_one_letter_code
_entity_poly.pdbx_strand_id
1 'polypeptide(L)'
;MVRVYERYHVKVMVWRTVKYVAAVRDKDMVEKLRSFDNQKVMLRIGNMVLNVRLNYHKIGGSRYVVFFLPKSLNPTWAKLHEEGREVDAEVIVPREVTNELEVIHS
;
A
#
# COMPACT_ATOMS: atom_id res chain seq x y z
N MET A 1 0.20 17.32 -18.40
CA MET A 1 -0.17 16.59 -17.17
C MET A 1 1.09 15.97 -16.57
N VAL A 2 1.50 16.41 -15.39
CA VAL A 2 2.65 15.83 -14.67
C VAL A 2 2.11 14.82 -13.67
N ARG A 3 2.61 13.58 -13.69
CA ARG A 3 2.30 12.60 -12.65
C ARG A 3 3.26 12.79 -11.50
N VAL A 4 2.75 13.18 -10.34
CA VAL A 4 3.51 13.22 -9.11
C VAL A 4 3.26 11.93 -8.34
N TYR A 5 4.27 11.39 -7.69
CA TYR A 5 4.15 10.17 -6.90
C TYR A 5 4.46 10.47 -5.44
N GLU A 6 3.49 10.19 -4.57
CA GLU A 6 3.70 10.24 -3.13
C GLU A 6 4.14 8.86 -2.64
N ARG A 7 5.15 8.85 -1.78
CA ARG A 7 5.81 7.63 -1.31
C ARG A 7 5.71 7.55 0.20
N TYR A 8 5.25 6.42 0.68
CA TYR A 8 5.11 6.15 2.11
C TYR A 8 5.90 4.89 2.45
N HIS A 9 6.90 5.04 3.32
CA HIS A 9 7.62 3.91 3.89
C HIS A 9 6.78 3.31 5.01
N VAL A 10 6.51 2.00 4.91
CA VAL A 10 5.66 1.29 5.85
C VAL A 10 6.28 -0.05 6.22
N LYS A 11 5.91 -0.54 7.39
CA LYS A 11 6.11 -1.95 7.76
C LYS A 11 4.84 -2.72 7.42
N VAL A 12 4.99 -3.84 6.71
CA VAL A 12 3.88 -4.74 6.42
C VAL A 12 4.13 -6.12 7.01
N MET A 13 3.08 -6.77 7.45
CA MET A 13 3.09 -8.19 7.79
C MET A 13 2.28 -8.96 6.75
N VAL A 14 2.80 -10.11 6.30
CA VAL A 14 2.07 -10.98 5.38
C VAL A 14 1.17 -11.91 6.18
N TRP A 15 -0.13 -11.83 5.91
CA TRP A 15 -1.14 -12.69 6.52
C TRP A 15 -1.76 -13.63 5.51
N ARG A 16 -2.16 -14.79 5.99
CA ARG A 16 -2.95 -15.74 5.22
C ARG A 16 -4.44 -15.59 5.55
N THR A 17 -5.23 -15.27 4.53
CA THR A 17 -6.69 -15.42 4.53
C THR A 17 -7.05 -16.51 3.50
N VAL A 18 -8.16 -16.38 2.76
CA VAL A 18 -8.37 -17.12 1.51
C VAL A 18 -7.24 -16.83 0.50
N LYS A 19 -6.68 -15.62 0.53
CA LYS A 19 -5.50 -15.18 -0.23
C LYS A 19 -4.43 -14.64 0.71
N TYR A 20 -3.20 -14.50 0.23
CA TYR A 20 -2.18 -13.75 0.97
C TYR A 20 -2.46 -12.25 0.87
N VAL A 21 -2.30 -11.55 1.98
CA VAL A 21 -2.41 -10.09 2.05
C VAL A 21 -1.20 -9.52 2.75
N ALA A 22 -0.73 -8.36 2.31
CA ALA A 22 0.20 -7.53 3.08
C ALA A 22 -0.62 -6.52 3.88
N ALA A 23 -0.45 -6.49 5.20
CA ALA A 23 -1.20 -5.62 6.10
C ALA A 23 -0.29 -4.61 6.78
N VAL A 24 -0.65 -3.33 6.68
CA VAL A 24 -0.09 -2.23 7.48
C VAL A 24 -0.93 -2.09 8.74
N ARG A 25 -0.27 -2.04 9.90
CA ARG A 25 -0.92 -1.93 11.23
C ARG A 25 -0.54 -0.67 11.99
N ASP A 26 0.55 -0.01 11.59
CA ASP A 26 0.99 1.23 12.20
C ASP A 26 -0.12 2.28 12.10
N LYS A 27 -0.54 2.84 13.24
CA LYS A 27 -1.74 3.67 13.32
C LYS A 27 -1.59 4.95 12.49
N ASP A 28 -0.42 5.58 12.55
CA ASP A 28 -0.17 6.84 11.85
C ASP A 28 -0.14 6.62 10.33
N MET A 29 0.49 5.54 9.89
CA MET A 29 0.49 5.16 8.47
C MET A 29 -0.89 4.73 7.99
N VAL A 30 -1.65 3.98 8.78
CA VAL A 30 -3.02 3.57 8.42
C VAL A 30 -3.92 4.80 8.25
N GLU A 31 -3.87 5.78 9.15
CA GLU A 31 -4.68 6.99 9.00
C GLU A 31 -4.26 7.85 7.80
N LYS A 32 -2.95 7.98 7.52
CA LYS A 32 -2.47 8.67 6.31
C LYS A 32 -2.98 7.98 5.04
N LEU A 33 -2.79 6.66 4.97
CA LEU A 33 -3.13 5.86 3.80
C LEU A 33 -4.63 5.67 3.60
N ARG A 34 -5.44 5.82 4.66
CA ARG A 34 -6.91 5.72 4.59
C ARG A 34 -7.52 6.67 3.55
N SER A 35 -6.92 7.83 3.33
CA SER A 35 -7.37 8.80 2.31
C SER A 35 -7.30 8.26 0.87
N PHE A 36 -6.52 7.19 0.64
CA PHE A 36 -6.36 6.53 -0.65
C PHE A 36 -7.10 5.19 -0.72
N ASP A 37 -8.08 4.98 0.15
CA ASP A 37 -8.88 3.75 0.14
C ASP A 37 -9.48 3.49 -1.24
N ASN A 38 -9.47 2.23 -1.63
CA ASN A 38 -9.95 1.76 -2.92
C ASN A 38 -9.16 2.35 -4.12
N GLN A 39 -8.01 2.99 -3.92
CA GLN A 39 -7.17 3.50 -5.01
C GLN A 39 -6.21 2.42 -5.53
N LYS A 40 -5.90 2.46 -6.84
CA LYS A 40 -4.80 1.66 -7.42
C LYS A 40 -3.47 2.35 -7.10
N VAL A 41 -2.55 1.60 -6.49
CA VAL A 41 -1.24 2.06 -6.05
C VAL A 41 -0.18 1.05 -6.46
N MET A 42 1.09 1.45 -6.41
CA MET A 42 2.19 0.50 -6.48
C MET A 42 2.66 0.18 -5.07
N LEU A 43 2.77 -1.11 -4.75
CA LEU A 43 3.35 -1.61 -3.51
C LEU A 43 4.70 -2.24 -3.84
N ARG A 44 5.78 -1.72 -3.25
CA ARG A 44 7.10 -2.33 -3.33
C ARG A 44 7.40 -3.08 -2.04
N ILE A 45 7.77 -4.36 -2.15
CA ILE A 45 8.26 -5.18 -1.04
C ILE A 45 9.59 -5.80 -1.48
N GLY A 46 10.71 -5.36 -0.89
CA GLY A 46 12.04 -5.67 -1.41
C GLY A 46 12.19 -5.26 -2.89
N ASN A 47 12.60 -6.20 -3.75
CA ASN A 47 12.76 -5.97 -5.19
C ASN A 47 11.47 -6.17 -6.01
N MET A 48 10.35 -6.51 -5.37
CA MET A 48 9.08 -6.75 -6.05
C MET A 48 8.26 -5.47 -6.08
N VAL A 49 7.72 -5.10 -7.25
CA VAL A 49 6.78 -3.99 -7.41
C VAL A 49 5.45 -4.53 -7.93
N LEU A 50 4.38 -4.26 -7.19
CA LEU A 50 3.05 -4.81 -7.42
C LEU A 50 2.06 -3.68 -7.68
N ASN A 51 1.30 -3.76 -8.78
CA ASN A 51 0.13 -2.91 -8.98
C ASN A 51 -1.06 -3.50 -8.23
N VAL A 52 -1.42 -2.89 -7.11
CA VAL A 52 -2.44 -3.40 -6.18
C VAL A 52 -3.45 -2.32 -5.85
N ARG A 53 -4.57 -2.72 -5.27
CA ARG A 53 -5.56 -1.81 -4.71
C ARG A 53 -5.29 -1.67 -3.22
N LEU A 54 -5.27 -0.45 -2.72
CA LEU A 54 -5.22 -0.15 -1.30
C LEU A 54 -6.63 -0.35 -0.73
N ASN A 55 -6.77 -1.11 0.36
CA ASN A 55 -8.08 -1.32 1.00
C ASN A 55 -7.95 -1.06 2.50
N TYR A 56 -8.73 -0.11 3.00
CA TYR A 56 -8.85 0.18 4.41
C TYR A 56 -9.91 -0.73 5.05
N HIS A 57 -9.58 -1.33 6.19
CA HIS A 57 -10.51 -2.17 6.94
C HIS A 57 -10.48 -1.84 8.43
N LYS A 58 -11.64 -2.03 9.06
CA LYS A 58 -11.81 -2.02 10.50
C LYS A 58 -12.27 -3.41 10.95
N ILE A 59 -11.43 -4.13 11.71
CA ILE A 59 -11.68 -5.50 12.15
C ILE A 59 -11.49 -5.55 13.67
N GLY A 60 -12.53 -5.95 14.40
CA GLY A 60 -12.45 -6.09 15.87
C GLY A 60 -11.98 -4.81 16.58
N GLY A 61 -12.38 -3.63 16.08
CA GLY A 61 -11.95 -2.33 16.62
C GLY A 61 -10.58 -1.84 16.15
N SER A 62 -9.75 -2.71 15.58
CA SER A 62 -8.45 -2.36 15.00
C SER A 62 -8.59 -1.91 13.54
N ARG A 63 -7.68 -1.02 13.10
CA ARG A 63 -7.68 -0.45 11.74
C ARG A 63 -6.46 -0.95 10.98
N TYR A 64 -6.67 -1.28 9.71
CA TYR A 64 -5.66 -1.85 8.84
C TYR A 64 -5.77 -1.27 7.44
N VAL A 65 -4.63 -1.20 6.76
CA VAL A 65 -4.59 -1.09 5.30
C VAL A 65 -4.06 -2.41 4.76
N VAL A 66 -4.78 -3.02 3.83
CA VAL A 66 -4.42 -4.33 3.26
C VAL A 66 -4.29 -4.26 1.74
N PHE A 67 -3.35 -5.05 1.24
CA PHE A 67 -3.08 -5.26 -0.17
C PHE A 67 -3.21 -6.74 -0.50
N PHE A 68 -4.08 -7.09 -1.44
CA PHE A 68 -4.18 -8.47 -1.92
C PHE A 68 -2.98 -8.82 -2.78
N LEU A 69 -2.22 -9.83 -2.36
CA LEU A 69 -1.01 -10.25 -3.05
C LEU A 69 -1.31 -11.22 -4.20
N PRO A 70 -0.56 -11.17 -5.31
CA PRO A 70 -0.83 -11.98 -6.48
C PRO A 70 -0.52 -13.45 -6.22
N LYS A 71 -1.39 -14.34 -6.74
CA LYS A 71 -1.24 -15.79 -6.56
C LYS A 71 0.02 -16.37 -7.21
N SER A 72 0.53 -15.73 -8.26
CA SER A 72 1.74 -16.16 -8.98
C SER A 72 3.00 -16.21 -8.10
N LEU A 73 3.00 -15.47 -6.98
CA LEU A 73 4.11 -15.40 -6.02
C LEU A 73 3.74 -16.02 -4.66
N ASN A 74 2.73 -16.90 -4.63
CA ASN A 74 2.31 -17.59 -3.40
C ASN A 74 3.45 -18.25 -2.61
N PRO A 75 4.44 -18.93 -3.23
CA PRO A 75 5.57 -19.49 -2.48
C PRO A 75 6.36 -18.43 -1.71
N THR A 76 6.56 -17.26 -2.31
CA THR A 76 7.22 -16.12 -1.66
C THR A 76 6.40 -15.60 -0.49
N TRP A 77 5.08 -15.45 -0.67
CA TRP A 77 4.19 -14.97 0.39
C TRP A 77 4.06 -15.96 1.55
N ALA A 78 4.05 -17.26 1.24
CA ALA A 78 4.04 -18.33 2.25
C ALA A 78 5.27 -18.22 3.15
N LYS A 79 6.46 -18.09 2.56
CA LYS A 79 7.70 -17.91 3.32
C LYS A 79 7.66 -16.67 4.21
N LEU A 80 7.25 -15.52 3.67
CA LEU A 80 7.14 -14.29 4.46
C LEU A 80 6.09 -14.38 5.57
N HIS A 81 5.01 -15.11 5.34
CA HIS A 81 3.99 -15.38 6.35
C HIS A 81 4.52 -16.28 7.47
N GLU A 82 5.22 -17.36 7.11
CA GLU A 82 5.83 -18.29 8.06
C GLU A 82 6.91 -17.63 8.92
N GLU A 83 7.70 -16.71 8.34
CA GLU A 83 8.68 -15.91 9.09
C GLU A 83 8.02 -15.00 10.15
N GLY A 84 6.72 -14.69 10.01
CA GLY A 84 5.93 -13.97 11.02
C GLY A 84 6.40 -12.54 11.34
N ARG A 85 7.36 -12.02 10.59
CA ARG A 85 8.00 -10.72 10.83
C ARG A 85 7.41 -9.62 9.96
N GLU A 86 7.59 -8.39 10.43
CA GLU A 86 7.35 -7.22 9.60
C GLU A 86 8.48 -7.06 8.58
N VAL A 87 8.09 -6.70 7.36
CA VAL A 87 9.02 -6.39 6.27
C VAL A 87 8.84 -4.95 5.82
N ASP A 88 9.95 -4.34 5.39
CA ASP A 88 9.93 -3.01 4.80
C ASP A 88 9.21 -3.03 3.45
N ALA A 89 8.33 -2.05 3.29
CA ALA A 89 7.62 -1.81 2.05
C ALA A 89 7.49 -0.31 1.76
N GLU A 90 7.24 0.01 0.49
CA GLU A 90 6.95 1.37 0.03
C GLU A 90 5.61 1.35 -0.69
N VAL A 91 4.67 2.19 -0.24
CA VAL A 91 3.41 2.46 -0.93
C VAL A 91 3.59 3.71 -1.78
N ILE A 92 3.41 3.57 -3.09
CA ILE A 92 3.60 4.64 -4.06
C ILE A 92 2.24 4.98 -4.67
N VAL A 93 1.74 6.16 -4.32
CA VAL A 93 0.43 6.65 -4.71
C VAL A 93 0.58 7.62 -5.89
N PRO A 94 -0.03 7.34 -7.05
CA PRO A 94 -0.05 8.31 -8.14
C PRO A 94 -1.00 9.46 -7.81
N ARG A 95 -0.53 10.70 -7.99
CA ARG A 95 -1.35 11.91 -7.98
C ARG A 95 -1.35 12.55 -9.35
N GLU A 96 -2.54 12.92 -9.79
CA GLU A 96 -2.73 13.81 -10.93
C GLU A 96 -2.67 15.23 -10.40
N VAL A 97 -1.70 16.01 -10.87
CA VAL A 97 -1.64 17.44 -10.59
C VAL A 97 -2.10 18.15 -11.85
N THR A 98 -3.24 18.83 -11.75
CA THR A 98 -3.65 19.85 -12.71
C THR A 98 -2.77 21.08 -12.48
N ASN A 99 -2.00 21.49 -13.49
CA ASN A 99 -1.28 22.76 -13.46
C ASN A 99 -2.32 23.90 -13.48
N GLU A 100 -2.67 24.44 -12.32
CA GLU A 100 -3.36 25.75 -12.19
C GLU A 100 -2.36 26.89 -11.93
N LEU A 101 -1.12 26.74 -12.40
CA LEU A 101 -0.08 27.77 -12.29
C LEU A 101 0.36 28.26 -13.67
N GLU A 102 -0.56 28.86 -14.44
CA GLU A 102 -0.25 29.80 -15.53
C GLU A 102 -1.43 30.77 -15.80
N VAL A 103 -2.02 31.45 -14.80
CA VAL A 103 -2.63 32.80 -15.00
C VAL A 103 -2.69 33.56 -13.67
N ILE A 104 -1.58 33.76 -12.96
CA ILE A 104 -1.48 34.83 -11.95
C ILE A 104 -0.10 35.45 -11.99
N HIS A 105 0.25 36.07 -13.11
CA HIS A 105 1.08 37.27 -13.17
C HIS A 105 0.44 38.08 -14.31
N SER A 106 -0.45 39.01 -13.94
CA SER A 106 -0.18 40.45 -13.83
C SER A 106 -0.06 41.12 -15.20
#